data_AF-A0A8J6JRF3-F1
#
_entry.id   AF-A0A8J6JRF3-F1
#
_cell.length_a   1.000
_cell.length_b   1.000
_cell.length_c   1.000
_cell.angle_alpha   90.00
_cell.angle_beta   90.00
_cell.angle_gamma   90.00
#
_symmetry.space_group_name_H-M   'P 1'
#
loop_
_entity.id
_entity.type
_entity.pdbx_description
1 polymer ?
#
loop_
_entity_poly.entity_id
_entity_poly.type
_entity_poly.pdbx_seq_one_letter_code
_entity_poly.pdbx_strand_id
1 'polypeptide(L)'
;EPDGQVMALHAKAEAMARRLGFSVPAQSSGGGSDGNFTGAMGIPTLDGLGVLGAMAHTLEEHIIVESLAQRGRLFAGLLQTV
;
A
#
# COMPACT_ATOMS: atom_id res chain seq x y z
N GLU A 1 -1.54 -16.36 0.24
CA GLU A 1 -2.05 -15.77 -1.02
C GLU A 1 -3.22 -14.85 -0.70
N PRO A 2 -3.31 -13.66 -1.33
CA PRO A 2 -4.42 -12.74 -1.11
C PRO A 2 -5.74 -13.38 -1.59
N ASP A 3 -6.78 -13.23 -0.78
CA ASP A 3 -8.12 -13.71 -1.12
C ASP A 3 -8.90 -12.70 -1.98
N GLY A 4 -10.14 -13.06 -2.36
CA GLY A 4 -10.99 -12.19 -3.17
C GLY A 4 -11.33 -10.84 -2.53
N GLN A 5 -11.37 -10.76 -1.18
CA GLN A 5 -11.68 -9.52 -0.48
C GLN A 5 -10.48 -8.57 -0.48
N VAL A 6 -9.27 -9.11 -0.28
CA VAL A 6 -8.02 -8.35 -0.42
C VAL A 6 -7.88 -7.82 -1.84
N MET A 7 -8.18 -8.63 -2.85
CA MET A 7 -8.14 -8.19 -4.25
C MET A 7 -9.19 -7.11 -4.58
N ALA A 8 -10.39 -7.18 -3.99
CA ALA A 8 -11.38 -6.12 -4.13
C ALA A 8 -10.92 -4.80 -3.49
N LEU A 9 -10.27 -4.88 -2.32
CA LEU A 9 -9.69 -3.70 -1.65
C LEU A 9 -8.52 -3.12 -2.46
N HIS A 10 -7.65 -3.97 -3.01
CA HIS A 10 -6.57 -3.57 -3.92
C HIS A 10 -7.12 -2.86 -5.16
N ALA A 11 -8.18 -3.38 -5.76
CA ALA A 11 -8.81 -2.76 -6.93
C ALA A 11 -9.33 -1.34 -6.63
N LYS A 12 -9.84 -1.07 -5.41
CA LYS A 12 -10.21 0.29 -4.98
C LYS A 12 -9.01 1.22 -4.90
N ALA A 13 -7.91 0.75 -4.29
CA ALA A 13 -6.66 1.51 -4.21
C ALA A 13 -6.06 1.80 -5.59
N GLU A 14 -6.05 0.80 -6.47
CA GLU A 14 -5.56 0.94 -7.84
C GLU A 14 -6.42 1.91 -8.66
N ALA A 15 -7.76 1.84 -8.56
CA ALA A 15 -8.63 2.80 -9.23
C ALA A 15 -8.39 4.24 -8.74
N MET A 16 -8.10 4.41 -7.46
CA MET A 16 -7.78 5.72 -6.89
C MET A 16 -6.41 6.24 -7.28
N ALA A 17 -5.39 5.38 -7.25
CA ALA A 17 -4.06 5.71 -7.72
C ALA A 17 -4.11 6.19 -9.18
N ARG A 18 -4.87 5.50 -10.05
CA ARG A 18 -5.05 5.91 -11.45
C ARG A 18 -5.66 7.30 -11.58
N ARG A 19 -6.64 7.65 -10.73
CA ARG A 19 -7.21 9.01 -10.70
C ARG A 19 -6.20 10.06 -10.26
N LEU A 20 -5.20 9.67 -9.46
CA LEU A 20 -4.09 10.52 -9.03
C LEU A 20 -2.89 10.50 -10.01
N GLY A 21 -3.00 9.78 -11.13
CA GLY A 21 -2.00 9.76 -12.19
C GLY A 21 -0.89 8.72 -12.03
N PHE A 22 -1.09 7.67 -11.23
CA PHE A 22 -0.11 6.59 -11.07
C PHE A 22 -0.77 5.21 -10.85
N SER A 23 0.03 4.15 -10.70
CA SER A 23 -0.45 2.79 -10.45
C SER A 23 0.22 2.19 -9.20
N VAL A 24 -0.48 1.29 -8.53
CA VAL A 24 -0.05 0.53 -7.35
C VAL A 24 -0.24 -0.97 -7.64
N PRO A 25 0.72 -1.62 -8.33
CA PRO A 25 0.59 -3.03 -8.66
C PRO A 25 0.55 -3.90 -7.40
N ALA A 26 -0.21 -4.99 -7.45
CA ALA A 26 -0.11 -6.03 -6.43
C ALA A 26 1.24 -6.73 -6.60
N GLN A 27 2.00 -6.84 -5.52
CA GLN A 27 3.32 -7.45 -5.54
C GLN A 27 3.50 -8.33 -4.30
N SER A 28 4.13 -9.49 -4.50
CA SER A 28 4.64 -10.29 -3.39
C SER A 28 6.02 -9.79 -2.98
N SER A 29 6.25 -9.67 -1.69
CA SER A 29 7.54 -9.32 -1.10
C SER A 29 7.86 -10.32 0.01
N GLY A 30 9.15 -10.57 0.24
CA GLY A 30 9.59 -11.26 1.45
C GLY A 30 9.42 -10.36 2.69
N GLY A 31 9.26 -10.97 3.87
CA GLY A 31 9.12 -10.28 5.15
C GLY A 31 7.72 -10.39 5.75
N GLY A 32 7.36 -9.41 6.60
CA GLY A 32 6.05 -9.31 7.23
C GLY A 32 5.79 -7.89 7.77
N SER A 33 4.51 -7.59 7.96
CA SER A 33 4.00 -6.32 8.51
C SER A 33 2.87 -6.58 9.49
N ASP A 34 2.36 -5.53 10.14
CA ASP A 34 1.18 -5.63 11.00
C ASP A 34 -0.06 -6.13 10.25
N GLY A 35 -0.09 -5.98 8.91
CA GLY A 35 -1.14 -6.52 8.05
C GLY A 35 -1.23 -8.04 8.06
N ASN A 36 -0.17 -8.75 8.47
CA ASN A 36 -0.23 -10.20 8.66
C ASN A 36 -1.18 -10.59 9.80
N PHE A 37 -1.28 -9.80 10.87
CA PHE A 37 -2.16 -10.12 11.99
C PHE A 37 -3.63 -9.95 11.62
N THR A 38 -3.98 -8.83 11.00
CA THR A 38 -5.35 -8.58 10.53
C THR A 38 -5.73 -9.52 9.40
N GLY A 39 -4.80 -9.82 8.48
CA GLY A 39 -4.99 -10.82 7.43
C GLY A 39 -5.27 -12.22 8.00
N ALA A 40 -4.55 -12.64 9.05
CA ALA A 40 -4.82 -13.90 9.74
C ALA A 40 -6.21 -13.95 10.42
N MET A 41 -6.76 -12.79 10.77
CA MET A 41 -8.13 -12.66 11.29
C MET A 41 -9.20 -12.60 10.19
N GLY A 42 -8.82 -12.70 8.91
CA GLY A 42 -9.72 -12.57 7.77
C GLY A 42 -10.17 -11.13 7.47
N ILE A 43 -9.48 -10.13 8.04
CA ILE A 43 -9.76 -8.71 7.79
C ILE A 43 -8.97 -8.28 6.54
N PRO A 44 -9.64 -7.85 5.46
CA PRO A 44 -8.96 -7.41 4.24
C PRO A 44 -8.06 -6.21 4.54
N THR A 45 -6.76 -6.37 4.31
CA THR A 45 -5.75 -5.37 4.66
C THR A 45 -4.83 -5.13 3.47
N LEU A 46 -4.57 -3.85 3.16
CA LEU A 46 -3.52 -3.46 2.22
C LEU A 46 -2.25 -3.15 2.99
N ASP A 47 -1.16 -3.76 2.55
CA ASP A 47 0.19 -3.46 3.01
C ASP A 47 0.94 -2.63 1.96
N GLY A 48 2.01 -1.95 2.39
CA GLY A 48 2.87 -1.19 1.51
C GLY A 48 2.17 0.05 0.96
N LEU A 49 1.35 0.75 1.76
CA LEU A 49 0.75 2.06 1.43
C LEU A 49 1.64 3.26 1.78
N GLY A 50 2.78 3.03 2.45
CA GLY A 50 3.75 4.05 2.85
C GLY A 50 4.47 4.73 1.67
N VAL A 51 5.39 5.66 1.97
CA VAL A 51 6.19 6.34 0.94
C VAL A 51 7.07 5.39 0.14
N LEU A 52 7.50 5.83 -1.05
CA LEU A 52 8.52 5.12 -1.80
C LEU A 52 9.89 5.35 -1.16
N GLY A 53 10.77 4.36 -1.26
CA GLY A 53 12.10 4.40 -0.68
C GLY A 53 12.86 3.12 -1.03
N ALA A 54 14.09 3.02 -0.54
CA ALA A 54 14.94 1.86 -0.78
C ALA A 54 15.91 1.64 0.38
N MET A 55 16.60 0.50 0.33
CA MET A 55 17.68 0.15 1.26
C MET A 55 17.21 0.06 2.73
N ALA A 56 15.97 -0.40 2.95
CA ALA A 56 15.41 -0.60 4.29
C ALA A 56 16.37 -1.42 5.17
N HIS A 57 16.55 -0.98 6.42
CA HIS A 57 17.44 -1.59 7.41
C HIS A 57 18.95 -1.48 7.09
N THR A 58 19.36 -0.43 6.39
CA THR A 58 20.78 -0.12 6.14
C THR A 58 21.11 1.32 6.52
N LEU A 59 22.39 1.71 6.49
CA LEU A 59 22.78 3.11 6.71
C LEU A 59 22.41 4.03 5.55
N GLU A 60 22.10 3.43 4.40
CA GLU A 60 21.70 4.06 3.16
C GLU A 60 20.16 4.09 2.98
N GLU A 61 19.40 3.70 4.01
CA GLU A 61 17.94 3.77 4.01
C GLU A 61 17.47 5.20 3.73
N HIS A 62 16.58 5.35 2.76
CA HIS A 62 16.04 6.65 2.37
C HIS A 62 14.65 6.54 1.77
N ILE A 63 13.97 7.68 1.73
CA ILE A 63 12.68 7.86 1.06
C ILE A 63 12.85 8.75 -0.18
N ILE A 64 11.92 8.60 -1.12
CA ILE A 64 11.73 9.55 -2.21
C ILE A 64 10.77 10.63 -1.73
N VAL A 65 11.27 11.85 -1.49
CA VAL A 65 10.52 12.95 -0.86
C VAL A 65 9.28 13.32 -1.69
N GLU A 66 9.40 13.30 -3.02
CA GLU A 66 8.32 13.59 -3.96
C GLU A 66 7.13 12.62 -3.79
N SER A 67 7.39 11.40 -3.30
CA SER A 67 6.35 10.40 -3.06
C SER A 67 5.45 10.71 -1.86
N LEU A 68 5.89 11.58 -0.92
CA LEU A 68 5.10 11.95 0.27
C LEU A 68 3.71 12.46 -0.11
N ALA A 69 3.66 13.48 -0.97
CA ALA A 69 2.40 14.10 -1.37
C ALA A 69 1.55 13.16 -2.23
N GLN A 70 2.19 12.37 -3.10
CA GLN A 70 1.53 11.38 -3.95
C GLN A 70 0.83 10.29 -3.11
N ARG A 71 1.55 9.72 -2.15
CA ARG A 71 1.07 8.61 -1.30
C ARG A 71 0.11 9.10 -0.23
N GLY A 72 0.34 10.29 0.33
CA GLY A 72 -0.59 10.95 1.24
C GLY A 72 -1.97 11.20 0.61
N ARG A 73 -2.02 11.65 -0.66
CA ARG A 73 -3.29 11.82 -1.39
C ARG A 73 -4.03 10.50 -1.61
N LEU A 74 -3.31 9.42 -1.94
CA LEU A 74 -3.91 8.08 -2.06
C LEU A 74 -4.51 7.62 -0.73
N PHE A 75 -3.74 7.75 0.35
CA PHE A 75 -4.20 7.35 1.68
C PHE A 75 -5.44 8.16 2.12
N ALA A 76 -5.39 9.49 1.97
CA ALA A 76 -6.52 10.36 2.27
C ALA A 76 -7.76 10.03 1.43
N GLY A 77 -7.60 9.75 0.14
CA GLY A 77 -8.70 9.35 -0.70
C GLY A 77 -9.30 8.00 -0.28
N LEU A 78 -8.47 7.01 0.10
CA LEU A 78 -8.93 5.70 0.54
C LEU A 78 -9.80 5.82 1.80
N LEU A 79 -9.39 6.66 2.75
CA LEU A 79 -10.17 6.99 3.97
C LEU A 79 -11.49 7.71 3.67
N GLN A 80 -11.67 8.29 2.49
CA GLN A 80 -12.97 8.87 2.08
C GLN A 80 -13.90 7.85 1.41
N THR A 81 -13.45 6.59 1.26
CA THR A 81 -14.24 5.52 0.64
C THR A 81 -14.69 4.43 1.61
N VAL A 82 -14.39 4.61 2.90
CA VAL A 82 -14.88 3.77 3.99
C VAL A 82 -16.18 4.31 4.57
#